data_AF-A0A2S7XAL5-F1
#
_entry.id   AF-A0A2S7XAL5-F1
#
_cell.length_a   1.000
_cell.length_b   1.000
_cell.length_c   1.000
_cell.angle_alpha   90.00
_cell.angle_beta   90.00
_cell.angle_gamma   90.00
#
_symmetry.space_group_name_H-M   'P 1'
#
loop_
_entity.id
_entity.type
_entity.pdbx_description
1 polymer ?
#
loop_
_entity_poly.entity_id
_entity_poly.type
_entity_poly.pdbx_seq_one_letter_code
_entity_poly.pdbx_strand_id
1 'polypeptide(L)' 'MTQQNNPLHGLTLQAILTELVEHYGWEELSYMVNINCFKSDPTIKSSLKFLRKTEWARVRVENIYLKLQRHKEKAAKLN' A
#
# COMPACT_ATOMS: atom_id res chain seq x y z
N MET A 1 -1.10 4.01 -29.38
CA MET A 1 -1.67 4.75 -28.23
C MET A 1 -1.32 3.98 -26.96
N THR A 2 -0.16 4.27 -26.39
CA THR A 2 0.34 3.61 -25.18
C THR A 2 -0.22 4.34 -23.95
N GLN A 3 -1.12 3.71 -23.22
CA GLN A 3 -1.52 4.20 -21.90
C GLN A 3 -0.30 4.01 -20.95
N GLN A 4 0.56 5.03 -20.85
CA GLN A 4 1.77 5.06 -20.02
C GLN A 4 1.51 5.19 -18.50
N ASN A 5 0.24 5.26 -18.07
CA ASN A 5 -0.15 5.53 -16.69
C ASN A 5 -0.92 4.37 -16.06
N ASN A 6 -0.40 3.14 -16.10
CA ASN A 6 -0.86 2.09 -15.20
C ASN A 6 0.07 2.07 -13.98
N PRO A 7 -0.26 2.74 -12.87
CA PRO A 7 0.61 2.89 -11.69
C PRO A 7 0.86 1.58 -10.93
N LEU A 8 0.44 0.43 -11.46
CA LEU A 8 0.66 -0.89 -10.89
C LEU A 8 1.53 -1.82 -11.76
N HIS A 9 1.83 -1.46 -13.01
CA HIS A 9 2.49 -2.40 -13.90
C HIS A 9 3.97 -2.55 -13.52
N GLY A 10 4.30 -3.65 -12.82
CA GLY A 10 5.65 -3.96 -12.35
C GLY A 10 5.94 -3.59 -10.89
N LEU A 11 4.95 -3.12 -10.12
CA LEU A 11 5.16 -2.83 -8.71
C LEU A 11 5.16 -4.11 -7.87
N THR A 12 6.16 -4.22 -7.01
CA THR A 12 6.24 -5.30 -6.02
C THR A 12 5.41 -4.96 -4.79
N LEU A 13 4.95 -5.99 -4.07
CA LEU A 13 4.29 -5.80 -2.77
C LEU A 13 5.16 -4.98 -1.79
N GLN A 14 6.49 -5.09 -1.91
CA GLN A 14 7.43 -4.27 -1.16
C GLN A 14 7.30 -2.79 -1.52
N ALA A 15 7.32 -2.44 -2.81
CA ALA A 15 7.18 -1.05 -3.25
C ALA A 15 5.84 -0.45 -2.79
N ILE A 16 4.75 -1.22 -2.95
CA ILE A 16 3.41 -0.84 -2.50
C ILE A 16 3.39 -0.52 -1.00
N LEU A 17 3.92 -1.45 -0.18
CA LEU A 17 3.92 -1.26 1.26
C LEU A 17 4.82 -0.09 1.68
N THR A 18 6.01 0.05 1.08
CA THR A 18 6.91 1.16 1.39
C THR A 18 6.25 2.50 1.12
N GLU A 19 5.65 2.70 -0.06
CA GLU A 19 5.01 3.97 -0.40
C GLU A 19 3.81 4.27 0.53
N LEU A 20 3.03 3.25 0.89
CA LEU A 20 1.95 3.41 1.86
C LEU A 20 2.46 3.83 3.23
N VAL A 21 3.57 3.25 3.70
CA VAL A 21 4.19 3.61 4.98
C VAL A 21 4.78 5.01 4.92
N GLU A 22 5.40 5.41 3.80
CA GLU A 22 5.92 6.76 3.61
C GLU A 22 4.81 7.82 3.58
N HIS A 23 3.64 7.48 3.02
CA HIS A 23 2.52 8.42 2.90
C HIS A 23 1.65 8.49 4.17
N TYR A 24 1.34 7.36 4.79
CA TYR A 24 0.40 7.28 5.93
C TYR A 24 1.10 7.01 7.27
N GLY A 25 2.25 6.36 7.27
CA GLY A 25 2.86 5.82 8.48
C GLY A 25 2.20 4.52 8.96
N TRP A 26 2.83 3.89 9.94
CA TRP A 26 2.38 2.59 10.47
C TRP A 26 1.12 2.67 11.32
N GLU A 27 0.94 3.75 12.08
CA GLU A 27 -0.24 3.94 12.92
C GLU A 27 -1.52 3.96 12.08
N GLU A 28 -1.57 4.82 11.06
CA GLU A 28 -2.71 4.93 10.14
C GLU A 28 -2.97 3.62 9.37
N LEU A 29 -1.90 2.95 8.92
CA LEU A 29 -2.04 1.64 8.28
C LEU A 29 -2.60 0.59 9.24
N SER A 30 -2.26 0.65 10.54
CA SER A 30 -2.82 -0.26 11.56
C SER A 30 -4.31 0.00 11.83
N TYR A 31 -4.79 1.24 11.66
CA TYR A 31 -6.21 1.57 11.73
C TYR A 31 -6.96 1.09 10.48
N MET A 32 -6.37 1.26 9.29
CA MET A 32 -6.98 0.83 8.03
C MET A 32 -6.96 -0.70 7.84
N VAL A 33 -5.91 -1.34 8.32
CA VAL A 33 -5.67 -2.79 8.30
C VAL A 33 -5.43 -3.21 9.74
N ASN A 34 -6.50 -3.59 10.43
CA ASN A 34 -6.45 -3.97 11.84
C ASN A 34 -5.71 -5.31 12.05
N ILE A 35 -4.39 -5.28 11.93
CA ILE A 35 -3.48 -6.41 12.13
C ILE A 35 -2.39 -6.03 13.13
N ASN A 36 -2.04 -6.98 14.00
CA ASN A 36 -1.02 -6.76 15.02
C ASN A 36 0.37 -6.51 14.41
N CYS A 37 0.62 -7.00 13.19
CA CYS A 37 1.88 -6.81 12.48
C CYS A 37 2.25 -5.33 12.24
N PHE A 38 1.27 -4.43 12.19
CA PHE A 38 1.51 -2.99 12.05
C PHE A 38 1.57 -2.25 13.39
N LYS A 39 1.24 -2.93 14.50
CA LYS A 39 1.16 -2.36 15.85
C LYS A 39 2.36 -2.70 16.72
N SER A 40 2.82 -3.96 16.67
CA SER A 40 3.97 -4.46 17.44
C SER A 40 5.09 -4.78 16.45
N ASP A 41 6.15 -3.97 16.46
CA ASP A 41 7.34 -4.10 15.59
C ASP A 41 7.08 -3.94 14.08
N PRO A 42 6.48 -2.80 13.66
CA PRO A 42 6.22 -2.54 12.25
C PRO A 42 7.53 -2.36 11.47
N THR A 43 7.92 -3.37 10.71
CA THR A 43 9.07 -3.30 9.79
C THR A 43 8.67 -3.85 8.43
N ILE A 44 9.21 -3.25 7.36
CA ILE A 44 8.92 -3.68 5.98
C ILE A 44 9.13 -5.19 5.81
N LYS A 45 10.24 -5.74 6.31
CA LYS A 45 10.55 -7.17 6.15
C LYS A 45 9.56 -8.08 6.88
N SER A 46 9.23 -7.77 8.15
CA SER A 46 8.27 -8.56 8.94
C SER A 46 6.87 -8.50 8.34
N SER A 47 6.44 -7.30 7.98
CA SER A 47 5.17 -7.06 7.31
C SER A 47 5.06 -7.80 5.98
N LEU A 48 6.09 -7.78 5.13
CA LEU A 48 6.06 -8.54 3.88
C LEU A 48 5.97 -10.04 4.11
N LYS A 49 6.69 -10.58 5.11
CA LYS A 49 6.58 -11.99 5.48
C LYS A 49 5.16 -12.34 5.94
N PHE A 50 4.51 -11.46 6.70
CA PHE A 50 3.13 -11.62 7.14
C PHE A 50 2.15 -11.55 5.96
N LEU A 51 2.21 -10.51 5.14
CA LEU A 51 1.33 -10.29 3.98
C LEU A 51 1.49 -11.40 2.91
N ARG A 52 2.66 -12.05 2.83
CA ARG A 52 2.86 -13.24 1.97
C ARG A 52 2.08 -14.47 2.46
N LYS A 53 1.85 -14.58 3.76
CA LYS A 53 1.10 -15.70 4.37
C LYS A 53 -0.38 -15.40 4.54
N THR A 54 -0.74 -14.13 4.67
CA THR A 54 -2.10 -13.68 4.98
C THR A 54 -2.68 -12.91 3.80
N GLU A 55 -3.30 -13.65 2.88
CA GLU A 55 -3.77 -13.13 1.59
C GLU A 55 -4.78 -11.99 1.74
N TRP A 56 -5.77 -12.12 2.64
CA TRP A 56 -6.78 -11.08 2.84
C TRP A 56 -6.16 -9.73 3.28
N ALA A 57 -5.08 -9.77 4.07
CA ALA A 57 -4.38 -8.57 4.51
C ALA A 57 -3.59 -7.95 3.36
N ARG A 58 -2.96 -8.77 2.50
CA ARG A 58 -2.29 -8.30 1.28
C ARG A 58 -3.27 -7.57 0.37
N VAL A 59 -4.39 -8.21 0.06
CA VAL A 59 -5.45 -7.63 -0.79
C VAL A 59 -5.96 -6.32 -0.20
N ARG A 60 -6.07 -6.22 1.14
CA ARG A 60 -6.45 -4.96 1.80
C ARG A 60 -5.42 -3.86 1.59
N VAL A 61 -4.13 -4.16 1.76
CA VAL A 61 -3.02 -3.22 1.53
C VAL A 61 -2.99 -2.74 0.08
N GLU A 62 -3.11 -3.65 -0.88
CA GLU A 62 -3.17 -3.30 -2.32
C GLU A 62 -4.38 -2.40 -2.65
N ASN A 63 -5.53 -2.66 -2.05
CA ASN A 63 -6.72 -1.81 -2.21
C ASN A 63 -6.52 -0.40 -1.64
N ILE A 64 -5.81 -0.25 -0.52
CA ILE A 64 -5.47 1.07 0.05
C ILE A 64 -4.56 1.82 -0.92
N TYR A 65 -3.55 1.14 -1.46
CA TYR A 65 -2.65 1.71 -2.46
C TYR A 65 -3.39 2.17 -3.72
N LEU A 66 -4.31 1.37 -4.23
CA LEU A 66 -5.16 1.75 -5.36
C LEU A 66 -5.98 3.02 -5.07
N LYS A 67 -6.51 3.16 -3.85
CA LYS A 67 -7.21 4.38 -3.45
C LYS A 67 -6.26 5.58 -3.43
N LEU A 68 -5.08 5.43 -2.84
CA LEU A 68 -4.06 6.47 -2.81
C LEU A 68 -3.70 6.94 -4.23
N GLN A 69 -3.44 6.02 -5.16
CA GLN A 69 -3.13 6.37 -6.55
C GLN A 69 -4.28 7.11 -7.25
N ARG A 70 -5.53 6.64 -7.08
CA ARG A 70 -6.70 7.37 -7.62
C ARG A 70 -6.83 8.78 -7.06
N HIS A 71 -6.51 8.99 -5.78
CA HIS A 71 -6.51 10.32 -5.16
C HIS A 71 -5.39 11.20 -5.75
N LYS A 72 -4.18 10.67 -5.90
CA LYS A 72 -3.05 11.37 -6.54
C LYS A 72 -3.35 11.77 -7.99
N GLU A 73 -3.90 10.85 -8.78
CA GLU A 73 -4.28 11.11 -10.18
C GLU A 73 -5.36 12.18 -10.32
N LYS A 74 -6.37 12.18 -9.44
CA LYS A 74 -7.40 13.22 -9.43
C LYS A 74 -6.82 14.59 -9.07
N ALA A 75 -5.95 14.64 -8.07
CA ALA A 75 -5.28 15.87 -7.66
C ALA A 75 -4.41 16.43 -8.81
N ALA A 76 -3.70 15.56 -9.54
CA ALA A 76 -2.88 15.97 -10.67
C ALA A 76 -3.68 16.52 -11.86
N LYS A 77 -4.94 16.09 -12.06
CA LYS A 77 -5.83 16.57 -13.13
C LYS A 77 -6.54 17.89 -12.82
N LEU A 78 -6.43 18.39 -11.58
CA LEU A 78 -7.07 19.63 -11.13
C LEU A 78 -6.12 20.84 -11.19
N ASN A 79 -4.84 20.61 -11.46
CA ASN A 79 -3.82 21.63 -11.73
C ASN A 79 -3.58 21.76 -13.24
#